data_AF-A0A932NQH0-F1
#
_entry.id   AF-A0A932NQH0-F1
#
_cell.length_a   1.000
_cell.length_b   1.000
_cell.length_c   1.000
_cell.angle_alpha   90.00
_cell.angle_beta   90.00
_cell.angle_gamma   90.00
#
_symmetry.space_group_name_H-M   'P 1'
#
loop_
_entity.id
_entity.type
_entity.pdbx_description
1 polymer ?
#
loop_
_entity_poly.entity_id
_entity_poly.type
_entity_poly.pdbx_seq_one_letter_code
_entity_poly.pdbx_strand_id
1 'polypeptide(L)'
;VHSHGIGLTPFASLTSTYAVSNTSAALSSDAVDLPFGGDIVDGSFQVFVYDRAGTVIGSGTVAIEAGTTSLTGVQAALSAIPGITASLDATRGTLTISGVGDNTFAFRADTSHVLMALGLNTLFTGKGAADIAVNPVVEHRPDLLAAAQLESSGAFAVGDNRNALAVTALQTARLPVGETISTLDDFYTTLLGHVGIDAQQAEQELAQQQAMLDQLTNRRDAISGVSLDEEMTNLIKFQQAYDAAAKLISVADEMLRTVIELV
;
A
#
# COMPACT_ATOMS: atom_id res chain seq x y z
N VAL A 1 -1.43 14.22 14.66
CA VAL A 1 -1.71 15.48 13.91
C VAL A 1 -3.19 15.59 13.53
N HIS A 2 -3.73 14.78 12.62
CA HIS A 2 -5.13 14.95 12.19
C HIS A 2 -6.16 14.73 13.32
N SER A 3 -5.98 13.69 14.14
CA SER A 3 -6.94 13.25 15.18
C SER A 3 -7.33 14.29 16.24
N HIS A 4 -6.52 15.33 16.43
CA HIS A 4 -6.77 16.40 17.41
C HIS A 4 -7.07 17.76 16.76
N GLY A 5 -7.17 17.81 15.43
CA GLY A 5 -7.64 18.98 14.70
C GLY A 5 -9.16 18.97 14.52
N ILE A 6 -9.66 20.04 13.91
CA ILE A 6 -11.07 20.19 13.53
C ILE A 6 -11.18 20.69 12.09
N GLY A 7 -12.23 20.23 11.41
CA GLY A 7 -12.63 20.75 10.12
C GLY A 7 -13.39 22.08 10.22
N LEU A 8 -14.10 22.42 9.15
CA LEU A 8 -14.97 23.59 9.08
C LEU A 8 -16.22 23.42 9.95
N THR A 9 -16.64 22.18 10.18
CA THR A 9 -17.78 21.85 11.05
C THR A 9 -17.39 20.76 12.06
N PRO A 10 -17.94 20.80 13.29
CA PRO A 10 -17.80 19.70 14.24
C PRO A 10 -18.63 18.47 13.80
N PHE A 11 -18.36 17.31 14.40
CA PHE A 11 -19.04 16.06 14.09
C PHE A 11 -20.43 16.00 14.73
N ALA A 12 -21.46 15.61 13.97
CA ALA A 12 -22.76 15.24 14.54
C ALA A 12 -22.75 13.78 15.05
N SER A 13 -22.10 12.90 14.30
CA SER A 13 -21.88 11.51 14.66
C SER A 13 -20.58 11.02 14.05
N LEU A 14 -19.85 10.17 14.77
CA LEU A 14 -18.60 9.57 14.32
C LEU A 14 -18.49 8.14 14.85
N THR A 15 -18.18 7.20 13.97
CA THR A 15 -17.94 5.79 14.31
C THR A 15 -16.46 5.48 14.15
N SER A 16 -15.92 4.65 15.04
CA SER A 16 -14.55 4.16 14.97
C SER A 16 -14.34 3.38 13.67
N THR A 17 -13.24 3.67 12.96
CA THR A 17 -12.90 2.92 11.74
C THR A 17 -12.47 1.50 12.09
N TYR A 18 -11.69 1.36 13.17
CA TYR A 18 -11.20 0.07 13.61
C TYR A 18 -12.14 -0.55 14.64
N ALA A 19 -12.34 -1.85 14.47
CA ALA A 19 -13.08 -2.70 15.39
C ALA A 19 -12.13 -3.37 16.38
N VAL A 20 -12.64 -3.66 17.58
CA VAL A 20 -11.94 -4.47 18.57
C VAL A 20 -12.55 -5.86 18.70
N SER A 21 -11.71 -6.89 18.89
CA SER A 21 -12.19 -8.27 19.09
C SER A 21 -12.77 -8.51 20.50
N ASN A 22 -12.29 -7.75 21.50
CA ASN A 22 -12.79 -7.81 22.88
C ASN A 22 -12.95 -6.40 23.46
N THR A 23 -14.20 -6.00 23.70
CA THR A 23 -14.54 -4.64 24.13
C THR A 23 -14.21 -4.36 25.59
N SER A 24 -13.97 -5.41 26.39
CA SER A 24 -13.69 -5.32 27.83
C SER A 24 -12.21 -5.49 28.18
N ALA A 25 -11.39 -5.94 27.23
CA ALA A 25 -9.94 -5.98 27.39
C ALA A 25 -9.32 -4.59 27.17
N ALA A 26 -8.11 -4.38 27.70
CA ALA A 26 -7.39 -3.12 27.54
C ALA A 26 -7.04 -2.86 26.06
N LEU A 27 -7.30 -1.64 25.58
CA LEU A 27 -7.14 -1.26 24.17
C LEU A 27 -5.70 -1.42 23.66
N SER A 28 -4.71 -1.29 24.55
CA SER A 28 -3.30 -1.44 24.22
C SER A 28 -2.78 -2.88 24.34
N SER A 29 -3.67 -3.85 24.60
CA SER A 29 -3.30 -5.26 24.70
C SER A 29 -3.49 -6.00 23.37
N ASP A 30 -2.66 -7.00 23.14
CA ASP A 30 -2.75 -7.87 21.95
C ASP A 30 -4.08 -8.65 21.87
N ALA A 31 -4.83 -8.71 22.98
CA ALA A 31 -6.12 -9.38 23.06
C ALA A 31 -7.25 -8.69 22.27
N VAL A 32 -7.01 -7.49 21.73
CA VAL A 32 -8.01 -6.60 21.12
C VAL A 32 -7.88 -6.52 19.59
N ASP A 33 -6.76 -6.98 19.02
CA ASP A 33 -6.43 -6.94 17.58
C ASP A 33 -6.57 -5.54 16.94
N LEU A 34 -6.24 -4.50 17.73
CA LEU A 34 -6.28 -3.12 17.29
C LEU A 34 -4.96 -2.76 16.57
N PRO A 35 -4.98 -2.33 15.29
CA PRO A 35 -3.75 -2.15 14.51
C PRO A 35 -2.69 -1.24 15.11
N PHE A 36 -3.11 -0.17 15.77
CA PHE A 36 -2.21 0.78 16.44
C PHE A 36 -2.40 0.75 17.96
N GLY A 37 -2.87 -0.38 18.51
CA GLY A 37 -3.06 -0.54 19.95
C GLY A 37 -1.76 -0.41 20.74
N GLY A 38 -0.65 -0.89 20.18
CA GLY A 38 0.68 -0.77 20.79
C GLY A 38 1.21 0.67 20.90
N ASP A 39 0.64 1.61 20.14
CA ASP A 39 1.01 3.03 20.19
C ASP A 39 0.20 3.82 21.24
N ILE A 40 -0.78 3.18 21.90
CA ILE A 40 -1.56 3.82 22.96
C ILE A 40 -0.69 3.98 24.20
N VAL A 41 -0.66 5.20 24.74
CA VAL A 41 0.10 5.57 25.94
C VAL A 41 -0.82 6.22 26.97
N ASP A 42 -0.33 6.31 28.21
CA ASP A 42 -1.01 7.05 29.27
C ASP A 42 -1.19 8.51 28.87
N GLY A 43 -2.40 9.02 29.02
CA GLY A 43 -2.73 10.35 28.57
C GLY A 43 -4.21 10.65 28.65
N SER A 44 -4.66 11.57 27.80
CA SER A 44 -6.07 11.91 27.69
C SER A 44 -6.38 12.52 26.34
N PHE A 45 -7.66 12.67 26.06
CA PHE A 45 -8.15 13.57 25.03
C PHE A 45 -9.35 14.36 25.57
N GLN A 46 -9.59 15.53 24.97
CA GLN A 46 -10.72 16.39 25.30
C GLN A 46 -11.79 16.33 24.22
N VAL A 47 -13.05 16.43 24.64
CA VAL A 47 -14.20 16.58 23.75
C VAL A 47 -14.92 17.88 24.11
N PHE A 48 -15.16 18.71 23.11
CA PHE A 48 -16.01 19.89 23.22
C PHE A 48 -17.35 19.62 22.54
N VAL A 49 -18.42 20.13 23.13
CA VAL A 49 -19.79 19.96 22.64
C VAL A 49 -20.37 21.32 22.30
N TYR A 50 -21.00 21.40 21.14
CA TYR A 50 -21.58 22.62 20.58
C TYR A 50 -23.09 22.45 20.39
N ASP A 51 -23.84 23.53 20.61
CA ASP A 51 -25.24 23.60 20.21
C ASP A 51 -25.39 23.83 18.69
N ARG A 52 -26.64 23.92 18.22
CA ARG A 52 -26.97 24.21 16.82
C ARG A 52 -26.44 25.57 16.33
N ALA A 53 -26.19 26.53 17.21
CA ALA A 53 -25.65 27.83 16.88
C ALA A 53 -24.11 27.84 16.82
N GLY A 54 -23.45 26.72 17.17
CA GLY A 54 -21.99 26.60 17.25
C GLY A 54 -21.40 27.14 18.55
N THR A 55 -22.22 27.38 19.58
CA THR A 55 -21.75 27.81 20.90
C THR A 55 -21.30 26.60 21.71
N VAL A 56 -20.16 26.70 22.37
CA VAL A 56 -19.68 25.66 23.29
C VAL A 56 -20.63 25.57 24.49
N ILE A 57 -21.30 24.43 24.64
CA ILE A 57 -22.24 24.15 25.74
C ILE A 57 -21.68 23.17 26.78
N GLY A 58 -20.57 22.51 26.47
CA GLY A 58 -19.95 21.56 27.36
C GLY A 58 -18.57 21.11 26.89
N SER A 59 -17.81 20.53 27.81
CA SER A 59 -16.56 19.87 27.51
C SER A 59 -16.29 18.76 28.53
N GLY A 60 -15.54 17.74 28.13
CA GLY A 60 -15.07 16.70 29.04
C GLY A 60 -13.70 16.18 28.64
N THR A 61 -12.97 15.66 29.62
CA THR A 61 -11.68 15.02 29.41
C THR A 61 -11.84 13.53 29.65
N VAL A 62 -11.40 12.72 28.69
CA VAL A 62 -11.36 11.26 28.81
C VAL A 62 -9.91 10.86 29.08
N ALA A 63 -9.65 10.34 30.27
CA ALA A 63 -8.35 9.81 30.64
C ALA A 63 -8.18 8.40 30.08
N ILE A 64 -6.98 8.11 29.58
CA ILE A 64 -6.59 6.81 29.04
C ILE A 64 -5.34 6.36 29.80
N GLU A 65 -5.45 5.18 30.38
CA GLU A 65 -4.35 4.44 30.99
C GLU A 65 -4.07 3.20 30.13
N ALA A 66 -2.87 3.12 29.57
CA ALA A 66 -2.41 2.00 28.77
C ALA A 66 -2.32 0.74 29.65
N GLY A 67 -2.73 -0.40 29.11
CA GLY A 67 -2.81 -1.67 29.83
C GLY A 67 -4.07 -1.83 30.70
N THR A 68 -4.84 -0.75 30.93
CA THR A 68 -6.04 -0.79 31.79
C THR A 68 -7.31 -0.41 31.04
N THR A 69 -7.27 0.65 30.21
CA THR A 69 -8.49 1.23 29.64
C THR A 69 -9.06 0.38 28.51
N SER A 70 -10.30 -0.09 28.65
CA SER A 70 -11.02 -0.87 27.64
C SER A 70 -11.93 0.01 26.77
N LEU A 71 -12.44 -0.53 25.66
CA LEU A 71 -13.39 0.20 24.81
C LEU A 71 -14.70 0.52 25.56
N THR A 72 -15.16 -0.38 26.44
CA THR A 72 -16.30 -0.13 27.33
C THR A 72 -16.03 1.00 28.31
N GLY A 73 -14.79 1.13 28.82
CA GLY A 73 -14.38 2.24 29.67
C GLY A 73 -14.41 3.57 28.91
N VAL A 74 -13.89 3.61 27.69
CA VAL A 74 -13.94 4.81 26.82
C VAL A 74 -15.40 5.20 26.52
N GLN A 75 -16.26 4.23 26.21
CA GLN A 75 -17.69 4.46 25.97
C GLN A 75 -18.40 5.07 27.19
N ALA A 76 -18.12 4.55 28.39
CA ALA A 76 -18.69 5.07 29.62
C ALA A 76 -18.20 6.50 29.92
N ALA A 77 -16.90 6.77 29.75
CA ALA A 77 -16.32 8.09 29.96
C ALA A 77 -16.89 9.13 28.99
N LEU A 78 -17.07 8.77 27.71
CA LEU A 78 -17.69 9.65 26.72
C LEU A 78 -19.17 9.90 27.01
N SER A 79 -19.91 8.87 27.43
CA SER A 79 -21.33 9.00 27.77
C SER A 79 -21.59 9.84 29.03
N ALA A 80 -20.55 10.06 29.86
CA ALA A 80 -20.62 10.96 31.01
C ALA A 80 -20.52 12.45 30.63
N ILE A 81 -20.12 12.77 29.39
CA ILE A 81 -19.99 14.16 28.90
C ILE A 81 -21.38 14.67 28.48
N PRO A 82 -21.89 15.75 29.10
CA PRO A 82 -23.20 16.29 28.73
C PRO A 82 -23.28 16.73 27.26
N GLY A 83 -24.37 16.34 26.60
CA GLY A 83 -24.67 16.75 25.23
C GLY A 83 -24.14 15.81 24.13
N ILE A 84 -23.44 14.74 24.49
CA ILE A 84 -23.12 13.61 23.60
C ILE A 84 -23.56 12.28 24.21
N THR A 85 -23.58 11.24 23.39
CA THR A 85 -23.78 9.84 23.77
C THR A 85 -22.74 9.00 23.07
N ALA A 86 -22.31 7.91 23.71
CA ALA A 86 -21.47 6.92 23.07
C ALA A 86 -22.13 5.54 23.18
N SER A 87 -22.22 4.84 22.04
CA SER A 87 -22.80 3.51 21.94
C SER A 87 -21.77 2.53 21.39
N LEU A 88 -21.76 1.33 21.94
CA LEU A 88 -20.90 0.24 21.49
C LEU A 88 -21.73 -0.79 20.71
N ASP A 89 -21.30 -1.13 19.51
CA ASP A 89 -21.76 -2.34 18.84
C ASP A 89 -20.86 -3.49 19.30
N ALA A 90 -21.32 -4.28 20.27
CA ALA A 90 -20.55 -5.38 20.84
C ALA A 90 -20.31 -6.54 19.85
N THR A 91 -21.11 -6.64 18.79
CA THR A 91 -20.93 -7.67 17.75
C THR A 91 -19.85 -7.26 16.77
N ARG A 92 -19.83 -5.97 16.39
CA ARG A 92 -18.83 -5.42 15.47
C ARG A 92 -17.57 -4.92 16.16
N GLY A 93 -17.59 -4.71 17.47
CA GLY A 93 -16.47 -4.14 18.21
C GLY A 93 -16.23 -2.66 17.92
N THR A 94 -17.24 -1.92 17.45
CA THR A 94 -17.08 -0.52 17.02
C THR A 94 -17.76 0.45 17.99
N LEU A 95 -17.12 1.60 18.22
CA LEU A 95 -17.64 2.69 19.05
C LEU A 95 -18.25 3.76 18.16
N THR A 96 -19.47 4.18 18.46
CA THR A 96 -20.12 5.34 17.82
C THR A 96 -20.37 6.43 18.85
N ILE A 97 -20.00 7.65 18.51
CA ILE A 97 -20.20 8.86 19.32
C ILE A 97 -21.19 9.74 18.55
N SER A 98 -22.24 10.20 19.21
CA SER A 98 -23.28 11.01 18.59
C SER A 98 -23.69 12.15 19.51
N GLY A 99 -23.89 13.34 18.95
CA GLY A 99 -24.49 14.46 19.66
C GLY A 99 -25.93 14.16 20.09
N VAL A 100 -26.32 14.67 21.26
CA VAL A 100 -27.71 14.58 21.73
C VAL A 100 -28.54 15.65 21.01
N GLY A 101 -29.57 15.22 20.28
CA GLY A 101 -30.39 16.13 19.47
C GLY A 101 -29.59 16.73 18.31
N ASP A 102 -29.58 18.06 18.21
CA ASP A 102 -28.84 18.81 17.19
C ASP A 102 -27.41 19.18 17.62
N ASN A 103 -26.93 18.67 18.75
CA ASN A 103 -25.60 18.97 19.24
C ASN A 103 -24.52 18.35 18.34
N THR A 104 -23.35 18.98 18.31
CA THR A 104 -22.18 18.47 17.60
C THR A 104 -20.97 18.46 18.54
N PHE A 105 -19.90 17.78 18.16
CA PHE A 105 -18.71 17.64 19.01
C PHE A 105 -17.41 17.68 18.21
N ALA A 106 -16.33 18.03 18.89
CA ALA A 106 -14.98 17.99 18.33
C ALA A 106 -13.96 17.53 19.36
N PHE A 107 -12.86 16.97 18.88
CA PHE A 107 -11.77 16.47 19.70
C PHE A 107 -10.64 17.48 19.81
N ARG A 108 -9.89 17.39 20.91
CA ARG A 108 -8.70 18.20 21.14
C ARG A 108 -7.70 17.46 22.00
N ALA A 109 -6.42 17.78 21.82
CA ALA A 109 -5.34 17.43 22.73
C ALA A 109 -5.27 15.94 23.08
N ASP A 110 -5.38 15.06 22.07
CA ASP A 110 -5.15 13.63 22.27
C ASP A 110 -3.66 13.35 22.47
N THR A 111 -3.28 13.18 23.73
CA THR A 111 -1.92 12.77 24.12
C THR A 111 -1.79 11.26 24.29
N SER A 112 -2.91 10.53 24.26
CA SER A 112 -2.96 9.07 24.46
C SER A 112 -2.85 8.26 23.17
N HIS A 113 -3.02 8.92 22.02
CA HIS A 113 -3.10 8.32 20.69
C HIS A 113 -4.31 7.40 20.48
N VAL A 114 -5.24 7.33 21.43
CA VAL A 114 -6.41 6.44 21.36
C VAL A 114 -7.34 6.80 20.19
N LEU A 115 -7.46 8.09 19.83
CA LEU A 115 -8.33 8.48 18.72
C LEU A 115 -7.76 7.96 17.39
N MET A 116 -6.43 8.04 17.23
CA MET A 116 -5.74 7.47 16.08
C MET A 116 -5.88 5.95 16.05
N ALA A 117 -5.68 5.29 17.20
CA ALA A 117 -5.77 3.83 17.29
C ALA A 117 -7.17 3.28 17.01
N LEU A 118 -8.22 3.99 17.39
CA LEU A 118 -9.61 3.66 17.06
C LEU A 118 -10.04 4.14 15.65
N GLY A 119 -9.19 4.91 14.97
CA GLY A 119 -9.50 5.49 13.67
C GLY A 119 -10.62 6.54 13.74
N LEU A 120 -10.68 7.30 14.84
CA LEU A 120 -11.57 8.43 15.06
C LEU A 120 -10.85 9.72 14.65
N ASN A 121 -11.50 10.53 13.82
CA ASN A 121 -10.97 11.80 13.31
C ASN A 121 -9.61 11.63 12.59
N THR A 122 -9.39 10.53 11.87
CA THR A 122 -8.14 10.29 11.13
C THR A 122 -8.26 10.71 9.66
N LEU A 123 -7.15 11.14 9.07
CA LEU A 123 -7.08 11.42 7.62
C LEU A 123 -7.06 10.13 6.81
N PHE A 124 -6.33 9.14 7.30
CA PHE A 124 -6.14 7.85 6.64
C PHE A 124 -6.80 6.72 7.44
N THR A 125 -7.09 5.65 6.70
CA THR A 125 -7.45 4.32 7.18
C THR A 125 -6.47 3.31 6.60
N GLY A 126 -6.48 2.09 7.13
CA GLY A 126 -5.53 1.03 6.75
C GLY A 126 -4.39 0.91 7.75
N LYS A 127 -3.74 -0.25 7.75
CA LYS A 127 -2.67 -0.64 8.68
C LYS A 127 -1.28 -0.50 8.06
N GLY A 128 -1.17 -0.37 6.74
CA GLY A 128 0.11 -0.25 6.03
C GLY A 128 -0.04 0.08 4.54
N ALA A 129 1.04 -0.10 3.78
CA ALA A 129 1.09 0.32 2.37
C ALA A 129 0.09 -0.42 1.46
N ALA A 130 -0.34 -1.63 1.83
CA ALA A 130 -1.25 -2.44 1.03
C ALA A 130 -2.73 -2.00 1.14
N ASP A 131 -3.12 -1.39 2.26
CA ASP A 131 -4.52 -1.08 2.58
C ASP A 131 -4.73 0.39 2.99
N ILE A 132 -3.70 1.23 2.90
CA ILE A 132 -3.81 2.66 3.18
C ILE A 132 -4.81 3.31 2.21
N ALA A 133 -5.75 4.06 2.77
CA ALA A 133 -6.75 4.81 2.03
C ALA A 133 -7.11 6.10 2.77
N VAL A 134 -7.72 7.07 2.07
CA VAL A 134 -8.32 8.24 2.72
C VAL A 134 -9.54 7.78 3.52
N ASN A 135 -9.71 8.32 4.72
CA ASN A 135 -10.85 7.97 5.55
C ASN A 135 -12.16 8.34 4.84
N PRO A 136 -13.09 7.38 4.62
CA PRO A 136 -14.34 7.64 3.92
C PRO A 136 -15.15 8.79 4.52
N VAL A 137 -15.05 9.04 5.83
CA VAL A 137 -15.70 10.17 6.50
C VAL A 137 -15.22 11.50 5.91
N VAL A 138 -13.90 11.64 5.67
CA VAL A 138 -13.31 12.85 5.08
C VAL A 138 -13.49 12.87 3.57
N GLU A 139 -13.42 11.72 2.90
CA GLU A 139 -13.62 11.61 1.45
C GLU A 139 -15.01 12.08 1.02
N HIS A 140 -16.07 11.65 1.75
CA HIS A 140 -17.45 12.06 1.45
C HIS A 140 -17.79 13.45 1.98
N ARG A 141 -17.05 13.93 2.98
CA ARG A 141 -17.25 15.24 3.61
C ARG A 141 -15.91 15.97 3.80
N PRO A 142 -15.42 16.65 2.75
CA PRO A 142 -14.17 17.40 2.82
C PRO A 142 -14.17 18.54 3.85
N ASP A 143 -15.36 18.97 4.29
CA ASP A 143 -15.52 19.95 5.36
C ASP A 143 -15.06 19.42 6.73
N LEU A 144 -14.90 18.10 6.88
CA LEU A 144 -14.36 17.45 8.09
C LEU A 144 -12.83 17.29 8.05
N LEU A 145 -12.15 17.73 6.98
CA LEU A 145 -10.69 17.72 6.94
C LEU A 145 -10.13 18.61 8.05
N ALA A 146 -9.42 18.00 9.00
CA ALA A 146 -9.04 18.62 10.25
C ALA A 146 -7.85 19.57 10.12
N ALA A 147 -8.01 20.68 9.39
CA ALA A 147 -6.96 21.65 9.10
C ALA A 147 -6.71 22.66 10.23
N ALA A 148 -7.71 22.91 11.08
CA ALA A 148 -7.66 23.85 12.19
C ALA A 148 -7.37 23.15 13.52
N GLN A 149 -7.06 23.93 14.57
CA GLN A 149 -6.96 23.43 15.94
C GLN A 149 -7.92 24.18 16.85
N LEU A 150 -8.46 23.50 17.87
CA LEU A 150 -9.28 24.16 18.89
C LEU A 150 -8.42 24.95 19.87
N GLU A 151 -8.93 26.10 20.30
CA GLU A 151 -8.45 26.83 21.47
C GLU A 151 -8.84 26.12 22.77
N SER A 152 -8.27 26.56 23.90
CA SER A 152 -8.63 26.02 25.22
C SER A 152 -10.06 26.29 25.64
N SER A 153 -10.69 27.28 25.04
CA SER A 153 -12.12 27.57 25.19
C SER A 153 -13.03 26.67 24.35
N GLY A 154 -12.48 25.83 23.47
CA GLY A 154 -13.24 25.10 22.45
C GLY A 154 -13.61 25.93 21.22
N ALA A 155 -13.24 27.21 21.18
CA ALA A 155 -13.41 28.02 19.98
C ALA A 155 -12.41 27.61 18.88
N PHE A 156 -12.81 27.79 17.62
CA PHE A 156 -11.93 27.65 16.46
C PHE A 156 -12.26 28.76 15.46
N ALA A 157 -11.25 29.23 14.74
CA ALA A 157 -11.40 30.32 13.79
C ALA A 157 -11.55 29.78 12.36
N VAL A 158 -12.47 30.36 11.61
CA VAL A 158 -12.55 30.11 10.16
C VAL A 158 -11.26 30.61 9.51
N GLY A 159 -10.57 29.73 8.79
CA GLY A 159 -9.28 30.01 8.17
C GLY A 159 -8.04 29.63 9.00
N ASP A 160 -8.22 29.08 10.20
CA ASP A 160 -7.10 28.47 10.93
C ASP A 160 -6.55 27.26 10.16
N ASN A 161 -5.24 27.27 9.92
CA ASN A 161 -4.51 26.24 9.19
C ASN A 161 -3.36 25.64 10.02
N ARG A 162 -3.33 25.84 11.34
CA ARG A 162 -2.25 25.35 12.22
C ARG A 162 -2.04 23.84 12.10
N ASN A 163 -3.12 23.07 11.98
CA ASN A 163 -2.98 21.62 11.85
C ASN A 163 -2.48 21.22 10.45
N ALA A 164 -2.90 21.93 9.40
CA ALA A 164 -2.37 21.74 8.05
C ALA A 164 -0.86 22.07 8.00
N LEU A 165 -0.44 23.17 8.63
CA LEU A 165 0.98 23.52 8.76
C LEU A 165 1.75 22.44 9.55
N ALA A 166 1.14 21.90 10.62
CA ALA A 166 1.73 20.79 11.37
C ALA A 166 1.89 19.52 10.50
N VAL A 167 0.96 19.23 9.60
CA VAL A 167 1.11 18.14 8.62
C VAL A 167 2.24 18.44 7.65
N THR A 168 2.34 19.67 7.11
CA THR A 168 3.45 20.03 6.21
C THR A 168 4.82 19.93 6.90
N ALA A 169 4.89 20.24 8.19
CA ALA A 169 6.12 20.13 8.96
C ALA A 169 6.59 18.68 9.13
N LEU A 170 5.73 17.68 8.95
CA LEU A 170 6.12 16.26 8.98
C LEU A 170 7.06 15.90 7.84
N GLN A 171 7.02 16.60 6.70
CA GLN A 171 7.91 16.34 5.57
C GLN A 171 9.39 16.41 5.98
N THR A 172 9.73 17.41 6.79
CA THR A 172 11.09 17.68 7.26
C THR A 172 11.32 17.25 8.71
N ALA A 173 10.31 16.70 9.38
CA ALA A 173 10.45 16.20 10.75
C ALA A 173 11.29 14.93 10.75
N ARG A 174 12.16 14.80 11.75
CA ARG A 174 12.93 13.57 11.97
C ARG A 174 12.05 12.56 12.70
N LEU A 175 11.65 11.52 12.00
CA LEU A 175 10.74 10.48 12.48
C LEU A 175 11.41 9.11 12.38
N PRO A 176 11.00 8.14 13.20
CA PRO A 176 11.33 6.75 12.97
C PRO A 176 10.72 6.30 11.63
N VAL A 177 11.57 5.96 10.66
CA VAL A 177 11.17 5.39 9.38
C VAL A 177 11.96 4.10 9.17
N GLY A 178 11.27 2.96 9.31
CA GLY A 178 11.92 1.66 9.42
C GLY A 178 12.82 1.59 10.66
N GLU A 179 14.07 1.20 10.48
CA GLU A 179 15.06 1.08 11.57
C GLU A 179 15.85 2.37 11.84
N THR A 180 15.58 3.46 11.11
CA THR A 180 16.37 4.69 11.17
C THR A 180 15.55 5.91 11.52
N ILE A 181 16.20 6.94 12.08
CA ILE A 181 15.58 8.25 12.29
C ILE A 181 15.95 9.16 11.12
N SER A 182 15.00 9.36 10.21
CA SER A 182 15.18 10.14 8.99
C SER A 182 14.02 11.13 8.78
N THR A 183 14.14 12.03 7.80
CA THR A 183 12.99 12.79 7.31
C THR A 183 12.20 11.96 6.30
N LEU A 184 10.93 12.29 6.09
CA LEU A 184 10.13 11.64 5.04
C LEU A 184 10.69 11.94 3.65
N ASP A 185 11.25 13.14 3.45
CA ASP A 185 11.89 13.56 2.20
C ASP A 185 13.16 12.75 1.89
N ASP A 186 14.05 12.59 2.88
CA ASP A 186 15.27 11.79 2.75
C ASP A 186 14.95 10.31 2.50
N PHE A 187 13.96 9.77 3.22
CA PHE A 187 13.54 8.38 3.01
C PHE A 187 12.95 8.17 1.61
N TYR A 188 12.08 9.07 1.17
CA TYR A 188 11.46 8.99 -0.15
C TYR A 188 12.47 9.11 -1.28
N THR A 189 13.42 10.06 -1.19
CA THR A 189 14.49 10.22 -2.18
C THR A 189 15.42 9.02 -2.22
N THR A 190 15.75 8.44 -1.06
CA THR A 190 16.55 7.20 -0.98
C THR A 190 15.82 6.02 -1.62
N LEU A 191 14.52 5.86 -1.34
CA LEU A 191 13.68 4.82 -1.95
C LEU A 191 13.64 4.95 -3.48
N LEU A 192 13.42 6.16 -4.00
CA LEU A 192 13.47 6.43 -5.44
C LEU A 192 14.84 6.10 -6.05
N GLY A 193 15.92 6.44 -5.34
CA GLY A 193 17.28 6.09 -5.73
C GLY A 193 17.48 4.59 -5.88
N HIS A 194 17.04 3.80 -4.90
CA HIS A 194 17.10 2.33 -4.95
C HIS A 194 16.30 1.76 -6.12
N VAL A 195 15.05 2.21 -6.30
CA VAL A 195 14.22 1.76 -7.43
C VAL A 195 14.89 2.09 -8.78
N GLY A 196 15.52 3.26 -8.90
CA GLY A 196 16.26 3.65 -10.10
C GLY A 196 17.47 2.75 -10.37
N ILE A 197 18.24 2.42 -9.33
CA ILE A 197 19.39 1.52 -9.42
C ILE A 197 18.94 0.10 -9.81
N ASP A 198 17.89 -0.42 -9.16
CA ASP A 198 17.36 -1.75 -9.43
C ASP A 198 16.82 -1.86 -10.87
N ALA A 199 16.12 -0.82 -11.36
CA ALA A 199 15.67 -0.76 -12.75
C ALA A 199 16.84 -0.76 -13.74
N GLN A 200 17.87 0.05 -13.49
CA GLN A 200 19.06 0.10 -14.34
C GLN A 200 19.82 -1.24 -14.33
N GLN A 201 19.86 -1.92 -13.18
CA GLN A 201 20.47 -3.24 -13.06
C GLN A 201 19.69 -4.29 -13.87
N ALA A 202 18.36 -4.30 -13.77
CA ALA A 202 17.50 -5.21 -14.52
C ALA A 202 17.62 -5.02 -16.04
N GLU A 203 17.72 -3.77 -16.53
CA GLU A 203 17.95 -3.47 -17.95
C GLU A 203 19.31 -3.98 -18.44
N GLN A 204 20.37 -3.78 -17.65
CA GLN A 204 21.70 -4.28 -17.98
C GLN A 204 21.74 -5.81 -18.00
N GLU A 205 21.08 -6.48 -17.04
CA GLU A 205 20.97 -7.93 -17.01
C GLU A 205 20.21 -8.47 -18.22
N LEU A 206 19.09 -7.83 -18.59
CA LEU A 206 18.34 -8.19 -19.79
C LEU A 206 19.21 -8.09 -21.06
N ALA A 207 19.98 -7.00 -21.20
CA ALA A 207 20.87 -6.80 -22.34
C ALA A 207 21.98 -7.88 -22.40
N GLN A 208 22.54 -8.25 -21.25
CA GLN A 208 23.54 -9.33 -21.16
C GLN A 208 22.95 -10.68 -21.53
N GLN A 209 21.76 -11.02 -21.02
CA GLN A 209 21.07 -12.27 -21.34
C GLN A 209 20.70 -12.34 -22.82
N GLN A 210 20.25 -11.23 -23.42
CA GLN A 210 19.96 -11.17 -24.85
C GLN A 210 21.23 -11.41 -25.68
N ALA A 211 22.34 -10.77 -25.34
CA ALA A 211 23.61 -10.98 -26.04
C ALA A 211 24.09 -12.44 -25.93
N MET A 212 23.93 -13.06 -24.76
CA MET A 212 24.26 -14.48 -24.56
C MET A 212 23.35 -15.40 -25.37
N LEU A 213 22.05 -15.11 -25.43
CA LEU A 213 21.09 -15.84 -26.24
C LEU A 213 21.43 -15.74 -27.73
N ASP A 214 21.77 -14.54 -28.22
CA ASP A 214 22.15 -14.32 -29.61
C ASP A 214 23.42 -15.10 -29.95
N GLN A 215 24.43 -15.09 -29.07
CA GLN A 215 25.66 -15.86 -29.23
C GLN A 215 25.39 -17.37 -29.28
N LEU A 216 24.55 -17.90 -28.39
CA LEU A 216 24.20 -19.31 -28.36
C LEU A 216 23.37 -19.72 -29.59
N THR A 217 22.47 -18.86 -30.03
CA THR A 217 21.66 -19.08 -31.25
C THR A 217 22.57 -19.14 -32.48
N ASN A 218 23.48 -18.17 -32.63
CA ASN A 218 24.47 -18.18 -33.71
C ASN A 218 25.36 -19.43 -33.68
N ARG A 219 25.75 -19.90 -32.49
CA ARG A 219 26.56 -21.13 -32.35
C ARG A 219 25.77 -22.38 -32.69
N ARG A 220 24.49 -22.45 -32.31
CA ARG A 220 23.58 -23.54 -32.69
C ARG A 220 23.42 -23.58 -34.20
N ASP A 221 23.18 -22.42 -34.81
CA ASP A 221 22.96 -22.29 -36.25
C ASP A 221 24.24 -22.58 -37.05
N ALA A 222 25.43 -22.30 -36.51
CA ALA A 222 26.69 -22.69 -37.13
C ALA A 222 26.94 -24.22 -37.12
N ILE A 223 26.44 -24.95 -36.13
CA ILE A 223 26.60 -26.41 -36.03
C ILE A 223 25.48 -27.16 -36.76
N SER A 224 24.24 -26.67 -36.61
CA SER A 224 23.04 -27.32 -37.14
C SER A 224 22.62 -26.76 -38.51
N GLY A 225 23.24 -25.66 -38.94
CA GLY A 225 23.01 -25.05 -40.23
C GLY A 225 23.62 -25.91 -41.32
N VAL A 226 22.80 -26.25 -42.30
CA VAL A 226 23.23 -26.96 -43.50
C VAL A 226 23.61 -25.91 -44.55
N SER A 227 24.81 -26.01 -45.10
CA SER A 227 25.24 -25.13 -46.19
C SER A 227 24.60 -25.59 -47.49
N LEU A 228 23.68 -24.78 -48.04
CA LEU A 228 23.02 -25.07 -49.33
C LEU A 228 24.03 -25.23 -50.47
N ASP A 229 25.16 -24.53 -50.43
CA ASP A 229 26.21 -24.65 -51.45
C ASP A 229 26.97 -25.98 -51.33
N GLU A 230 27.18 -26.47 -50.11
CA GLU A 230 27.83 -27.76 -49.86
C GLU A 230 26.90 -28.93 -50.20
N GLU A 231 25.62 -28.84 -49.84
CA GLU A 231 24.58 -29.78 -50.28
C GLU A 231 24.41 -29.76 -51.80
N MET A 232 24.43 -28.59 -52.45
CA MET A 232 24.35 -28.50 -53.92
C MET A 232 25.58 -29.12 -54.58
N THR A 233 26.78 -28.91 -54.04
CA THR A 233 28.00 -29.54 -54.54
C THR A 233 27.95 -31.06 -54.38
N ASN A 234 27.49 -31.55 -53.23
CA ASN A 234 27.29 -32.98 -52.98
C ASN A 234 26.22 -33.56 -53.93
N LEU A 235 25.13 -32.84 -54.16
CA LEU A 235 24.07 -33.24 -55.08
C LEU A 235 24.57 -33.33 -56.52
N ILE A 236 25.35 -32.36 -57.01
CA ILE A 236 25.99 -32.41 -58.33
C ILE A 236 26.95 -33.62 -58.41
N LYS A 237 27.75 -33.86 -57.36
CA LYS A 237 28.65 -35.01 -57.30
C LYS A 237 27.89 -36.34 -57.36
N PHE A 238 26.79 -36.48 -56.63
CA PHE A 238 25.95 -37.68 -56.67
C PHE A 238 25.25 -37.86 -58.02
N GLN A 239 24.80 -36.78 -58.66
CA GLN A 239 24.26 -36.82 -60.02
C GLN A 239 25.31 -37.31 -61.03
N GLN A 240 26.53 -36.76 -61.00
CA GLN A 240 27.62 -37.21 -61.87
C GLN A 240 28.01 -38.68 -61.62
N ALA A 241 28.06 -39.10 -60.36
CA ALA A 241 28.33 -40.50 -60.01
C ALA A 241 27.22 -41.43 -60.51
N TYR A 242 25.96 -41.01 -60.44
CA TYR A 242 24.81 -41.75 -60.97
C TYR A 242 24.88 -41.88 -62.48
N ASP A 243 25.16 -40.79 -63.20
CA ASP A 243 25.32 -40.80 -64.66
C ASP A 243 26.48 -41.71 -65.09
N ALA A 244 27.61 -41.67 -64.37
CA ALA A 244 28.74 -42.56 -64.62
C ALA A 244 28.38 -44.04 -64.37
N ALA A 245 27.64 -44.34 -63.30
CA ALA A 245 27.16 -45.70 -63.01
C ALA A 245 26.16 -46.19 -64.07
N ALA A 246 25.23 -45.36 -64.51
CA ALA A 246 24.30 -45.67 -65.59
C ALA A 246 25.04 -45.95 -66.92
N LYS A 247 26.11 -45.20 -67.19
CA LYS A 247 26.98 -45.44 -68.36
C LYS A 247 27.72 -46.77 -68.25
N LEU A 248 28.25 -47.11 -67.07
CA LEU A 248 28.89 -48.42 -66.82
C LEU A 248 27.90 -49.58 -67.01
N ILE A 249 26.67 -49.44 -66.52
CA ILE A 249 25.61 -50.44 -66.72
C ILE A 249 25.29 -50.59 -68.21
N SER A 250 25.19 -49.47 -68.94
CA SER A 250 24.93 -49.49 -70.39
C SER A 250 26.04 -50.21 -71.15
N VAL A 251 27.30 -49.92 -70.82
CA VAL A 251 28.46 -50.60 -71.41
C VAL A 251 28.47 -52.10 -71.04
N ALA A 252 28.13 -52.45 -69.80
CA ALA A 252 28.03 -53.84 -69.39
C ALA A 252 26.89 -54.59 -70.11
N ASP A 253 25.73 -53.97 -70.32
CA ASP A 253 24.61 -54.53 -71.10
C ASP A 253 25.03 -54.74 -72.56
N GLU A 254 25.76 -53.79 -73.14
CA GLU A 254 26.30 -53.88 -74.49
C GLU A 254 27.33 -55.01 -74.62
N MET A 255 28.22 -55.17 -73.64
CA MET A 255 29.15 -56.30 -73.58
C MET A 255 28.41 -57.64 -73.42
N LEU A 256 27.36 -57.71 -72.58
CA LEU A 256 26.55 -58.91 -72.41
C LEU A 256 25.83 -59.31 -73.69
N ARG A 257 25.23 -58.35 -74.41
CA ARG A 257 24.60 -58.62 -75.72
C ARG A 257 25.61 -59.17 -76.72
N THR A 258 26.80 -58.58 -76.79
CA THR A 258 27.86 -59.04 -77.69
C THR A 258 28.27 -60.48 -77.40
N VAL A 259 28.35 -60.88 -76.12
CA VAL A 259 28.65 -62.27 -75.71
C VAL A 259 27.51 -63.23 -76.07
N ILE A 260 26.24 -62.81 -75.91
CA ILE A 260 25.07 -63.63 -76.26
C ILE A 260 24.95 -63.81 -77.78
N GLU A 261 25.26 -62.81 -78.59
CA GLU A 261 25.23 -62.90 -80.07
C GLU A 261 26.37 -63.74 -80.65
N LEU A 262 27.42 -64.05 -79.86
CA LEU A 262 28.55 -64.89 -80.24
C LEU A 262 28.32 -66.40 -80.02
N VAL A 263 27.18 -66.79 -79.43
CA VAL A 263 26.73 -68.19 -79.23
C VAL A 263 25.59 -68.51 -80.18
#